data_AF-A0A8T5W6M4-F1
#
_entry.id   AF-A0A8T5W6M4-F1
#
_cell.length_a   1.000
_cell.length_b   1.000
_cell.length_c   1.000
_cell.angle_alpha   90.00
_cell.angle_beta   90.00
_cell.angle_gamma   90.00
#
_symmetry.space_group_name_H-M   'P 1'
#
loop_
_entity.id
_entity.type
_entity.pdbx_description
1 polymer ?
#
loop_
_entity_poly.entity_id
_entity_poly.type
_entity_poly.pdbx_seq_one_letter_code
_entity_poly.pdbx_strand_id
1 'polypeptide(L)'
;MLHHPKFPFYSFNSPVWEEAVEKCVDCGGCNHICPTCRCFLLFDGKGKKGFSRTSLWDACLYTGFARVAAGANPRIKLSQRFANRLLCKFGFFPENLGLDACTGCGRCISVCIGKIDMREVVRDLRVKV
;
A
#
# COMPACT_ATOMS: atom_id res chain seq x y z
N MET A 1 -18.12 7.28 -13.21
CA MET A 1 -17.03 8.20 -12.84
C MET A 1 -17.28 8.60 -11.40
N LEU A 2 -16.51 8.03 -10.46
CA LEU A 2 -16.75 8.18 -9.04
C LEU A 2 -16.33 9.60 -8.63
N HIS A 3 -17.28 10.53 -8.58
CA HIS A 3 -17.08 11.86 -7.98
C HIS A 3 -16.45 11.69 -6.60
N HIS A 4 -15.21 12.14 -6.44
CA HIS A 4 -14.40 12.06 -5.23
C HIS A 4 -15.17 12.53 -3.98
N PRO A 5 -15.67 11.63 -3.11
CA PRO A 5 -15.79 11.99 -1.71
C PRO A 5 -14.34 11.97 -1.20
N LYS A 6 -13.77 13.15 -0.93
CA LYS A 6 -12.43 13.32 -0.36
C LYS A 6 -12.21 12.25 0.71
N PHE A 7 -11.34 11.26 0.43
CA PHE A 7 -11.11 10.17 1.38
C PHE A 7 -10.44 10.79 2.60
N PRO A 8 -11.14 10.85 3.73
CA PRO A 8 -10.69 11.72 4.79
C PRO A 8 -9.52 11.08 5.56
N PHE A 9 -8.47 11.89 5.73
CA PHE A 9 -7.22 11.55 6.42
C PHE A 9 -7.43 10.98 7.84
N TYR A 10 -8.57 11.25 8.48
CA TYR A 10 -8.90 10.82 9.84
C TYR A 10 -9.03 9.28 10.01
N SER A 11 -9.10 8.53 8.91
CA SER A 11 -9.29 7.07 8.98
C SER A 11 -8.05 6.30 9.44
N PHE A 12 -6.86 6.90 9.60
CA PHE A 12 -5.64 6.15 9.92
C PHE A 12 -5.74 5.36 11.25
N ASN A 13 -6.50 5.86 12.22
CA ASN A 13 -6.72 5.21 13.51
C ASN A 13 -7.97 4.31 13.54
N SER A 14 -8.60 4.04 12.39
CA SER A 14 -9.80 3.21 12.31
C SER A 14 -9.50 1.76 12.69
N PRO A 15 -10.35 1.11 13.51
CA PRO A 15 -10.20 -0.32 13.85
C PRO A 15 -10.33 -1.23 12.63
N VAL A 16 -10.94 -0.75 11.54
CA VAL A 16 -11.11 -1.47 10.28
C VAL A 16 -9.78 -1.97 9.72
N TRP A 17 -8.67 -1.28 9.98
CA TRP A 17 -7.37 -1.72 9.50
C TRP A 17 -6.88 -3.01 10.14
N GLU A 18 -7.17 -3.21 11.43
CA GLU A 18 -6.82 -4.45 12.14
C GLU A 18 -7.74 -5.59 11.70
N GLU A 19 -9.04 -5.32 11.57
CA GLU A 19 -10.03 -6.28 11.06
C GLU A 19 -9.68 -6.74 9.63
N ALA A 20 -9.31 -5.80 8.76
CA ALA A 20 -9.03 -6.06 7.35
C ALA A 20 -7.80 -6.98 7.13
N VAL A 21 -6.83 -6.94 8.04
CA VAL A 21 -5.58 -7.70 7.91
C VAL A 21 -5.58 -9.01 8.70
N GLU A 22 -6.66 -9.36 9.39
CA GLU A 22 -6.75 -10.57 10.21
C GLU A 22 -6.35 -11.84 9.45
N LYS A 23 -6.75 -11.94 8.17
CA LYS A 23 -6.44 -13.07 7.28
C LYS A 23 -5.19 -12.86 6.41
N CYS A 24 -4.49 -11.74 6.58
CA CYS A 24 -3.37 -11.37 5.73
C CYS A 24 -2.09 -12.11 6.14
N VAL A 25 -1.41 -12.70 5.16
CA VAL A 25 -0.14 -13.44 5.35
C VAL A 25 1.09 -12.63 4.92
N ASP A 26 0.96 -11.31 4.76
CA ASP A 26 2.03 -10.38 4.38
C ASP A 26 2.86 -10.80 3.13
N CYS A 27 2.22 -11.43 2.15
CA CYS A 27 2.89 -11.95 0.95
C CYS A 27 3.23 -10.90 -0.12
N GLY A 28 2.78 -9.64 0.02
CA GLY A 28 3.03 -8.58 -0.96
C GLY A 28 2.40 -8.76 -2.35
N GLY A 29 1.72 -9.88 -2.65
CA GLY A 29 1.19 -10.17 -4.00
C GLY A 29 0.26 -9.08 -4.53
N CYS A 30 -0.56 -8.50 -3.67
CA CYS A 30 -1.47 -7.41 -4.02
C CYS A 30 -0.76 -6.06 -4.32
N ASN A 31 0.51 -5.89 -3.94
CA ASN A 31 1.37 -4.78 -4.39
C ASN A 31 1.96 -5.12 -5.75
N HIS A 32 2.60 -6.28 -5.88
CA HIS A 32 3.37 -6.64 -7.07
C HIS A 32 2.50 -6.80 -8.32
N ILE A 33 1.25 -7.27 -8.18
CA ILE A 33 0.35 -7.42 -9.33
C ILE A 33 -0.35 -6.12 -9.75
N CYS A 34 -0.31 -5.08 -8.91
CA CYS A 34 -1.11 -3.89 -9.10
C CYS A 34 -0.42 -2.91 -10.07
N PRO A 35 -1.07 -2.53 -11.19
CA PRO A 35 -0.43 -1.69 -12.22
C PRO A 35 -0.17 -0.25 -11.76
N THR A 36 -0.86 0.20 -10.71
CA THR A 36 -0.72 1.56 -10.16
C THR A 36 0.13 1.58 -8.89
N CYS A 37 0.70 0.44 -8.47
CA CYS A 37 1.67 0.42 -7.37
C CYS A 37 3.03 0.91 -7.88
N ARG A 38 3.67 1.77 -7.09
CA ARG A 38 4.94 2.45 -7.42
C ARG A 38 6.01 2.25 -6.34
N CYS A 39 5.88 1.18 -5.56
CA CYS A 39 6.81 0.88 -4.49
C CYS A 39 8.11 0.33 -5.09
N PHE A 40 9.23 0.98 -4.81
CA PHE A 40 10.55 0.53 -5.23
C PHE A 40 11.58 0.83 -4.15
N LEU A 41 12.67 0.07 -4.16
CA LEU A 41 13.89 0.35 -3.41
C LEU A 41 14.94 0.91 -4.36
N LEU A 42 15.73 1.84 -3.86
CA LEU A 42 16.96 2.27 -4.51
C LEU A 42 18.11 1.47 -3.90
N PHE A 43 18.84 0.77 -4.76
CA PHE A 43 20.00 0.00 -4.39
C PHE A 43 21.25 0.63 -5.01
N ASP A 44 22.20 1.01 -4.16
CA ASP A 44 23.52 1.49 -4.56
C ASP A 44 24.53 0.35 -4.49
N GLY A 45 25.23 0.09 -5.59
CA GLY A 45 26.20 -0.99 -5.65
C GLY A 45 27.22 -0.83 -6.78
N LYS A 46 28.14 -1.79 -6.87
CA LYS A 46 29.12 -1.82 -7.95
C LYS A 46 28.45 -2.26 -9.25
N GLY A 47 28.40 -1.37 -10.22
CA GLY A 47 27.99 -1.64 -11.59
C GLY A 47 29.18 -1.97 -12.50
N LYS A 48 28.90 -2.21 -13.79
CA LYS A 48 29.92 -2.57 -14.79
C LYS A 48 30.98 -1.49 -15.05
N LYS A 49 30.66 -0.21 -14.79
CA LYS A 49 31.54 0.95 -15.07
C LYS A 49 31.82 1.80 -13.81
N GLY A 50 31.77 1.22 -12.61
CA GLY A 50 31.95 1.94 -11.35
C GLY A 50 30.78 1.75 -10.41
N PHE A 51 30.36 2.78 -9.68
CA PHE A 51 29.15 2.73 -8.86
C PHE A 51 27.90 2.99 -9.70
N SER A 52 26.82 2.28 -9.39
CA SER A 52 25.52 2.45 -10.03
C SER A 52 24.41 2.40 -9.00
N ARG A 53 23.37 3.20 -9.24
CA ARG A 53 22.11 3.18 -8.51
C ARG A 53 21.05 2.50 -9.37
N THR A 54 20.39 1.48 -8.83
CA THR A 54 19.35 0.71 -9.54
C THR A 54 18.05 0.76 -8.74
N SER A 55 16.92 0.91 -9.44
CA SER A 55 15.60 0.77 -8.84
C SER A 55 15.14 -0.69 -8.91
N LEU A 56 14.78 -1.27 -7.78
CA LEU A 56 14.19 -2.60 -7.67
C LEU A 56 12.73 -2.48 -7.25
N TRP A 57 11.83 -3.22 -7.90
CA TRP A 57 10.44 -3.27 -7.47
C TRP A 57 10.35 -3.87 -6.07
N ASP A 58 9.58 -3.23 -5.21
CA ASP A 58 9.38 -3.66 -3.83
C ASP A 58 7.92 -3.47 -3.40
N ALA A 59 7.56 -3.88 -2.18
CA ALA A 59 6.22 -3.74 -1.64
C ALA A 59 6.23 -2.99 -0.30
N CYS A 60 5.43 -1.92 -0.20
CA CYS A 60 5.22 -1.23 1.08
C CYS A 60 4.53 -2.06 2.16
N LEU A 61 4.04 -3.25 1.80
CA LEU A 61 3.51 -4.24 2.73
C LEU A 61 4.62 -4.97 3.50
N TYR A 62 5.84 -5.07 2.96
CA TYR A 62 6.93 -5.70 3.69
C TYR A 62 7.41 -4.82 4.86
N THR A 63 7.64 -5.46 6.00
CA THR A 63 8.14 -4.80 7.22
C THR A 63 9.42 -4.00 6.97
N GLY A 64 10.29 -4.46 6.05
CA GLY A 64 11.54 -3.77 5.72
C GLY A 64 11.36 -2.44 4.99
N PHE A 65 10.26 -2.24 4.26
CA PHE A 65 10.10 -1.10 3.35
C PHE A 65 10.19 0.27 4.04
N ALA A 66 9.63 0.38 5.25
CA ALA A 66 9.61 1.64 6.00
C ALA A 66 10.74 1.74 7.04
N ARG A 67 11.62 0.74 7.14
CA ARG A 67 12.71 0.74 8.11
C ARG A 67 13.71 1.84 7.76
N VAL A 68 14.04 2.68 8.74
CA VAL A 68 15.03 3.76 8.58
C VAL A 68 16.38 3.37 9.15
N ALA A 69 17.39 4.23 8.91
CA ALA A 69 18.70 4.14 9.55
C ALA A 69 18.55 4.04 11.09
N ALA A 70 19.45 3.32 11.74
CA ALA A 70 19.34 2.92 13.16
C ALA A 70 18.19 1.94 13.50
N GLY A 71 17.50 1.38 12.51
CA GLY A 71 16.60 0.23 12.69
C GLY A 71 15.17 0.57 13.12
N ALA A 72 14.85 1.84 13.38
CA ALA A 72 13.49 2.26 13.69
C ALA A 72 12.54 1.99 12.50
N ASN A 73 11.27 1.74 12.80
CA ASN A 73 10.25 1.48 11.79
C ASN A 73 8.91 2.13 12.17
N PRO A 74 8.45 3.16 11.46
CA PRO A 74 7.19 3.84 11.76
C PRO A 74 5.94 3.00 11.44
N ARG A 75 6.08 1.88 10.71
CA ARG A 75 4.97 1.00 10.31
C ARG A 75 5.26 -0.47 10.60
N ILE A 76 5.49 -0.77 11.88
CA ILE A 76 5.83 -2.13 12.33
C ILE A 76 4.64 -3.09 12.27
N LYS A 77 3.40 -2.60 12.41
CA LYS A 77 2.20 -3.43 12.32
C LYS A 77 1.74 -3.62 10.88
N LEU A 78 1.21 -4.80 10.57
CA LEU A 78 0.66 -5.12 9.25
C LEU A 78 -0.51 -4.20 8.88
N SER A 79 -1.40 -3.92 9.84
CA SER A 79 -2.51 -2.98 9.71
C SER A 79 -2.05 -1.60 9.23
N GLN A 80 -0.98 -1.05 9.82
CA GLN A 80 -0.40 0.24 9.43
C GLN A 80 0.16 0.23 8.00
N ARG A 81 0.81 -0.86 7.59
CA ARG A 81 1.36 -1.01 6.22
C ARG A 81 0.24 -1.16 5.20
N PHE A 82 -0.79 -1.93 5.54
CA PHE A 82 -1.97 -2.13 4.72
C PHE A 82 -2.78 -0.83 4.55
N ALA A 83 -2.97 -0.08 5.64
CA ALA A 83 -3.56 1.25 5.63
C ALA A 83 -2.77 2.19 4.70
N ASN A 84 -1.45 2.25 4.85
CA ASN A 84 -0.58 3.04 3.97
C ASN A 84 -0.77 2.68 2.49
N ARG A 85 -0.89 1.39 2.15
CA ARG A 85 -1.15 0.95 0.77
C ARG A 85 -2.46 1.50 0.22
N LEU A 86 -3.56 1.39 0.97
CA LEU A 86 -4.87 1.86 0.50
C LEU A 86 -4.97 3.40 0.50
N LEU A 87 -4.38 4.07 1.49
CA LEU A 87 -4.31 5.53 1.53
C LEU A 87 -3.46 6.10 0.38
N CYS A 88 -2.35 5.46 0.02
CA CYS A 88 -1.61 5.83 -1.19
C CYS A 88 -2.44 5.72 -2.47
N LYS A 89 -3.52 4.94 -2.50
CA LYS A 89 -4.38 4.79 -3.68
C LYS A 89 -5.57 5.72 -3.68
N PHE A 90 -6.23 5.87 -2.52
CA PHE A 90 -7.53 6.51 -2.42
C PHE A 90 -7.52 7.85 -1.65
N GLY A 91 -6.44 8.17 -0.93
CA GLY A 91 -6.26 9.43 -0.21
C GLY A 91 -5.15 10.29 -0.81
N PHE A 92 -3.89 9.89 -0.61
CA PHE A 92 -2.74 10.73 -0.94
C PHE A 92 -2.57 11.02 -2.43
N PHE A 93 -2.83 10.05 -3.32
CA PHE A 93 -2.68 10.28 -4.76
C PHE A 93 -3.75 11.22 -5.31
N PRO A 94 -5.05 11.00 -5.00
CA PRO A 94 -6.08 11.97 -5.32
C PRO A 94 -5.79 13.37 -4.80
N GLU A 95 -5.37 13.49 -3.53
CA GLU A 95 -5.14 14.79 -2.91
C GLU A 95 -3.92 15.52 -3.49
N ASN A 96 -2.81 14.81 -3.70
CA ASN A 96 -1.56 15.43 -4.13
C ASN A 96 -1.49 15.64 -5.64
N LEU A 97 -2.12 14.77 -6.43
CA LEU A 97 -1.97 14.74 -7.89
C LEU A 97 -3.29 14.87 -8.65
N GLY A 98 -4.44 14.84 -7.98
CA GLY A 98 -5.75 14.87 -8.66
C GLY A 98 -6.03 13.63 -9.51
N LEU A 99 -5.32 12.53 -9.27
CA LEU A 99 -5.39 11.31 -10.06
C LEU A 99 -5.86 10.13 -9.21
N ASP A 100 -6.71 9.29 -9.80
CA ASP A 100 -7.11 8.01 -9.20
C ASP A 100 -5.98 6.97 -9.34
N ALA A 101 -5.40 6.53 -8.23
CA ALA A 101 -4.38 5.48 -8.21
C ALA A 101 -4.96 4.06 -8.12
N CYS A 102 -6.16 3.85 -8.67
CA CYS A 102 -6.81 2.55 -8.81
C CYS A 102 -7.60 2.47 -10.11
N THR A 103 -7.32 1.46 -10.94
CA THR A 103 -8.01 1.24 -12.22
C THR A 103 -9.22 0.29 -12.13
N GLY A 104 -9.54 -0.22 -10.94
CA GLY A 104 -10.65 -1.17 -10.77
C GLY A 104 -10.41 -2.58 -11.34
N CYS A 105 -9.19 -2.91 -11.77
CA CYS A 105 -8.89 -4.17 -12.48
C CYS A 105 -9.01 -5.47 -11.65
N GLY A 106 -9.28 -5.42 -10.34
CA GLY A 106 -9.52 -6.61 -9.50
C GLY A 106 -8.32 -7.52 -9.20
N ARG A 107 -7.18 -7.35 -9.87
CA ARG A 107 -5.99 -8.22 -9.73
C ARG A 107 -5.47 -8.38 -8.30
N CYS A 108 -5.60 -7.33 -7.48
CA CYS A 108 -5.18 -7.39 -6.08
C CYS A 108 -6.01 -8.36 -5.24
N ILE A 109 -7.28 -8.59 -5.61
CA ILE A 109 -8.19 -9.53 -4.94
C ILE A 109 -7.91 -10.94 -5.45
N SER A 110 -7.74 -11.12 -6.77
CA SER A 110 -7.52 -12.44 -7.37
C SER A 110 -6.25 -13.13 -6.89
N VAL A 111 -5.19 -12.38 -6.58
CA VAL A 111 -3.92 -12.93 -6.08
C VAL A 111 -3.87 -13.07 -4.55
N CYS A 112 -4.89 -12.60 -3.83
CA CYS A 112 -4.84 -12.54 -2.38
C CYS A 112 -5.06 -13.92 -1.76
N ILE A 113 -4.00 -14.51 -1.19
CA ILE A 113 -4.06 -15.78 -0.46
C ILE A 113 -5.04 -15.71 0.72
N GLY A 114 -5.07 -14.58 1.42
CA GLY A 114 -5.98 -14.32 2.54
C GLY A 114 -7.43 -14.02 2.13
N LYS A 115 -7.73 -14.02 0.82
CA LYS A 115 -9.06 -13.70 0.25
C LYS A 115 -9.62 -12.35 0.72
N ILE A 116 -8.76 -11.35 0.88
CA ILE A 116 -9.14 -10.00 1.31
C ILE A 116 -9.69 -9.23 0.10
N ASP A 117 -10.93 -8.74 0.22
CA ASP A 117 -11.53 -7.86 -0.77
C ASP A 117 -11.31 -6.38 -0.40
N MET A 118 -10.50 -5.70 -1.20
CA MET A 118 -10.17 -4.29 -0.99
C MET A 118 -11.38 -3.36 -1.09
N ARG A 119 -12.43 -3.76 -1.82
CA ARG A 119 -13.68 -2.99 -1.95
C ARG A 119 -14.46 -3.00 -0.64
N GLU A 120 -14.49 -4.14 0.03
CA GLU A 120 -15.13 -4.29 1.34
C GLU A 120 -14.42 -3.42 2.36
N VAL A 121 -13.09 -3.48 2.40
CA VAL A 121 -12.31 -2.63 3.31
C VAL A 121 -12.57 -1.14 3.06
N VAL A 122 -12.58 -0.69 1.80
CA VAL A 122 -12.85 0.71 1.46
C VAL A 122 -14.29 1.11 1.81
N ARG A 123 -15.26 0.21 1.65
CA ARG A 123 -16.66 0.44 2.07
C ARG A 123 -16.73 0.58 3.60
N ASP A 124 -16.11 -0.33 4.33
CA ASP A 124 -16.21 -0.38 5.78
C ASP A 124 -15.53 0.84 6.42
N LEU A 125 -14.45 1.35 5.80
CA LEU A 125 -13.81 2.62 6.16
C LEU A 125 -14.68 3.86 5.93
N ARG A 126 -15.72 3.78 5.10
CA ARG A 126 -16.68 4.90 4.92
C ARG A 126 -17.83 4.85 5.91
N VAL A 127 -18.14 3.66 6.42
CA VAL A 127 -19.32 3.40 7.28
C VAL A 127 -18.94 3.45 8.77
N LYS A 128 -17.73 2.99 9.12
CA LYS A 128 -17.24 2.90 10.51
C LYS A 128 -16.36 4.09 10.92
N VAL A 129 -16.59 5.26 10.32
CA VAL A 129 -15.95 6.51 10.77
C VAL A 129 -16.99 7.54 11.15
#